data_AF-A0A150H2C6-F1
#
_entry.id   AF-A0A150H2C6-F1
#
_cell.length_a   1.000
_cell.length_b   1.000
_cell.length_c   1.000
_cell.angle_alpha   90.00
_cell.angle_beta   90.00
_cell.angle_gamma   90.00
#
_symmetry.space_group_name_H-M   'P 1'
#
loop_
_entity.id
_entity.type
_entity.pdbx_description
1 polymer ?
#
loop_
_entity_poly.entity_id
_entity_poly.type
_entity_poly.pdbx_seq_one_letter_code
_entity_poly.pdbx_strand_id
1 'polypeptide(L)'
;MRFRRGIVTVLFFVLVGLLAVTFLLLEWSTAPEHCKLAGIAPPRPPPTLPRYHGPSVEFPDRFTLVLNSYKRPQLLQRAVAHYSQCKSIDALRVIWCEDGLPPTRAQAPGYYSDSKEVRYDIVSNASLNNRFWPLEGLRTEAVLSLDDDIIAPCEVLDELFEVWRRDPWNMAGFYPRLNVMDRECRHRYLQGFGTLTWHGSYSLVLTKAAMLHRDYLEYYSNHMAGGIREHVDAVHNCEDLAMSLLVASVQRRPPAFLHSGRVVDLGKGLLKVKGISSGKKHGDVRSECLNVFATFYGGSLPLVATNLTSAYSSGAIRSAAAATGGNGTAAGGGGGGRSAFWLRLSPFTDALHSAVAGHI
;
A
#
# COMPACT_ATOMS: atom_id res chain seq x y z
N MET A 1 22.32 1.26 55.28
CA MET A 1 22.30 2.51 54.48
C MET A 1 23.04 2.43 53.13
N ARG A 2 24.14 1.67 52.96
CA ARG A 2 24.89 1.59 51.68
C ARG A 2 24.14 0.92 50.52
N PHE A 3 23.32 -0.09 50.79
CA PHE A 3 22.58 -0.84 49.75
C PHE A 3 21.50 -0.01 49.04
N ARG A 4 20.80 0.88 49.78
CA ARG A 4 19.81 1.81 49.20
C ARG A 4 20.44 2.87 48.29
N ARG A 5 21.67 3.31 48.57
CA ARG A 5 22.37 4.29 47.72
C ARG A 5 22.77 3.70 46.37
N GLY A 6 23.25 2.45 46.33
CA GLY A 6 23.60 1.77 45.07
C GLY A 6 22.42 1.59 44.12
N ILE A 7 21.25 1.21 44.65
CA ILE A 7 20.02 1.03 43.85
C ILE A 7 19.55 2.36 43.26
N VAL A 8 19.60 3.45 44.03
CA VAL A 8 19.21 4.79 43.54
C VAL A 8 20.14 5.26 42.43
N THR A 9 21.46 5.03 42.55
CA THR A 9 22.43 5.37 41.50
C THR A 9 22.18 4.57 40.22
N VAL A 10 21.93 3.26 40.31
CA VAL A 10 21.64 2.42 39.14
C VAL A 10 20.34 2.84 38.47
N LEU A 11 19.27 3.08 39.24
CA LEU A 11 17.99 3.56 38.69
C LEU A 11 18.13 4.93 38.01
N PHE A 12 18.95 5.83 38.56
CA PHE A 12 19.24 7.12 37.94
C PHE A 12 19.92 6.97 36.58
N PHE A 13 20.96 6.12 36.46
CA PHE A 13 21.63 5.89 35.18
C PHE A 13 20.74 5.16 34.16
N VAL A 14 19.88 4.23 34.62
CA VAL A 14 18.88 3.58 33.74
C VAL A 14 17.86 4.60 33.25
N LEU A 15 17.36 5.48 34.13
CA LEU A 15 16.41 6.51 33.75
C LEU A 15 17.02 7.54 32.79
N VAL A 16 18.24 8.00 33.07
CA VAL A 16 18.98 8.92 32.17
C VAL A 16 19.27 8.25 30.83
N GLY A 17 19.65 6.96 30.83
CA GLY A 17 19.83 6.18 29.61
C GLY A 17 18.54 6.04 28.81
N LEU A 18 17.42 5.71 29.46
CA LEU A 18 16.10 5.66 28.84
C LEU A 18 15.67 7.02 28.29
N LEU A 19 15.89 8.10 29.05
CA LEU A 19 15.58 9.47 28.63
C LEU A 19 16.42 9.91 27.43
N ALA A 20 17.73 9.62 27.44
CA ALA A 20 18.62 9.91 26.32
C ALA A 20 18.24 9.12 25.07
N VAL A 21 17.87 7.83 25.23
CA VAL A 21 17.34 7.02 24.14
C VAL A 21 16.03 7.61 23.63
N THR A 22 15.08 7.98 24.49
CA THR A 22 13.82 8.61 24.04
C THR A 22 14.04 9.96 23.36
N PHE A 23 15.02 10.76 23.80
CA PHE A 23 15.32 12.05 23.19
C PHE A 23 15.97 11.88 21.80
N LEU A 24 16.90 10.94 21.67
CA LEU A 24 17.47 10.52 20.38
C LEU A 24 16.39 9.96 19.45
N LEU A 25 15.40 9.23 19.98
CA LEU A 25 14.28 8.69 19.21
C LEU A 25 13.30 9.79 18.75
N LEU A 26 13.05 10.80 19.57
CA LEU A 26 12.23 11.96 19.22
C LEU A 26 12.87 12.80 18.12
N GLU A 27 14.19 13.05 18.20
CA GLU A 27 14.93 13.78 17.16
C GLU A 27 14.90 13.10 15.78
N TRP A 28 14.79 11.77 15.72
CA TRP A 28 14.69 11.02 14.45
C TRP A 28 13.28 10.99 13.85
N SER A 29 12.25 11.34 14.63
CA SER A 29 10.85 11.25 14.21
C SER A 29 10.39 12.46 13.40
N THR A 30 11.08 13.59 13.50
CA THR A 30 10.76 14.84 12.80
C THR A 30 11.87 15.25 11.85
N ALA A 31 11.52 15.81 10.69
CA ALA A 31 12.51 16.39 9.80
C ALA A 31 13.40 17.39 10.56
N PRO A 32 14.72 17.38 10.36
CA PRO A 32 15.62 18.32 11.03
C PRO A 32 15.18 19.77 10.77
N GLU A 33 15.24 20.64 11.79
CA GLU A 33 14.79 22.03 11.68
C GLU A 33 15.44 22.76 10.50
N HIS A 34 16.73 22.54 10.25
CA HIS A 34 17.46 23.15 9.13
C HIS A 34 17.01 22.65 7.75
N CYS A 35 16.30 21.53 7.67
CA CYS A 35 15.73 20.97 6.44
C CYS A 35 14.28 21.40 6.20
N LYS A 36 13.64 22.05 7.18
CA LYS A 36 12.32 22.64 6.96
C LYS A 36 12.51 23.85 6.06
N LEU A 37 12.24 23.67 4.76
CA LEU A 37 12.22 24.78 3.79
C LEU A 37 11.30 25.87 4.34
N ALA A 38 11.89 26.98 4.78
CA ALA A 38 11.15 28.13 5.26
C ALA A 38 10.30 28.70 4.11
N GLY A 39 9.00 28.40 4.11
CA GLY A 39 8.01 29.19 3.36
C GLY A 39 7.62 28.72 1.95
N ILE A 40 8.09 27.59 1.44
CA ILE A 40 7.53 27.02 0.20
C ILE A 40 6.56 25.91 0.56
N ALA A 41 5.30 26.30 0.77
CA ALA A 41 4.23 25.33 0.83
C ALA A 41 4.16 24.59 -0.51
N PRO A 42 3.98 23.26 -0.50
CA PRO A 42 3.78 22.53 -1.75
C PRO A 42 2.58 23.13 -2.50
N PRO A 43 2.60 23.11 -3.85
CA PRO A 43 1.63 23.83 -4.68
C PRO A 43 0.19 23.54 -4.25
N ARG A 44 -0.65 24.58 -4.21
CA ARG A 44 -2.06 24.39 -3.83
C ARG A 44 -2.70 23.39 -4.79
N PRO A 45 -3.54 22.48 -4.28
CA PRO A 45 -4.29 21.59 -5.15
C PRO A 45 -5.15 22.41 -6.12
N PRO A 46 -5.42 21.90 -7.32
CA PRO A 46 -6.32 22.57 -8.24
C PRO A 46 -7.71 22.72 -7.59
N PRO A 47 -8.44 23.81 -7.85
CA PRO A 47 -9.76 24.05 -7.25
C PRO A 47 -10.78 22.98 -7.60
N THR A 48 -10.59 22.32 -8.76
CA THR A 48 -11.36 21.16 -9.21
C THR A 48 -10.40 20.10 -9.73
N LEU A 49 -10.60 18.85 -9.32
CA LEU A 49 -9.81 17.75 -9.86
C LEU A 49 -10.19 17.46 -11.31
N PRO A 50 -9.21 17.14 -12.18
CA PRO A 50 -9.50 16.56 -13.48
C PRO A 50 -10.43 15.36 -13.33
N ARG A 51 -11.47 15.31 -14.17
CA ARG A 51 -12.50 14.28 -14.10
C ARG A 51 -12.25 13.23 -15.16
N TYR A 52 -12.46 11.97 -14.81
CA TYR A 52 -12.45 10.90 -15.80
C TYR A 52 -13.52 11.12 -16.87
N HIS A 53 -13.09 11.13 -18.14
CA HIS A 53 -13.93 11.34 -19.31
C HIS A 53 -14.48 10.02 -19.86
N GLY A 54 -15.31 9.32 -19.08
CA GLY A 54 -16.00 8.11 -19.51
C GLY A 54 -17.45 8.05 -19.01
N PRO A 55 -18.07 6.87 -18.97
CA PRO A 55 -19.47 6.75 -18.57
C PRO A 55 -19.69 7.23 -17.13
N SER A 56 -20.95 7.60 -16.85
CA SER A 56 -21.39 7.86 -15.48
C SER A 56 -21.17 6.62 -14.61
N VAL A 57 -21.05 6.82 -13.30
CA VAL A 57 -20.94 5.69 -12.36
C VAL A 57 -22.26 4.91 -12.39
N GLU A 58 -22.21 3.64 -12.79
CA GLU A 58 -23.36 2.73 -12.82
C GLU A 58 -23.37 1.81 -11.59
N PHE A 59 -22.19 1.45 -11.08
CA PHE A 59 -22.04 0.51 -9.96
C PHE A 59 -21.25 1.15 -8.81
N PRO A 60 -21.87 2.04 -8.00
CA PRO A 60 -21.22 2.71 -6.88
C PRO A 60 -20.90 1.77 -5.70
N ASP A 61 -21.55 0.60 -5.64
CA ASP A 61 -21.34 -0.47 -4.66
C ASP A 61 -20.33 -1.52 -5.13
N ARG A 62 -19.62 -1.28 -6.24
CA ARG A 62 -18.59 -2.16 -6.81
C ARG A 62 -17.33 -1.39 -7.16
N PHE A 63 -16.26 -2.13 -7.44
CA PHE A 63 -15.00 -1.58 -7.93
C PHE A 63 -14.51 -2.34 -9.17
N THR A 64 -13.70 -1.69 -10.00
CA THR A 64 -13.01 -2.34 -11.11
C THR A 64 -11.62 -2.77 -10.66
N LEU A 65 -11.25 -4.02 -10.94
CA LEU A 65 -9.91 -4.53 -10.67
C LEU A 65 -9.00 -4.27 -11.88
N VAL A 66 -7.90 -3.56 -11.68
CA VAL A 66 -6.85 -3.31 -12.67
C VAL A 66 -5.64 -4.18 -12.34
N LEU A 67 -5.39 -5.19 -13.18
CA LEU A 67 -4.27 -6.11 -13.08
C LEU A 67 -3.14 -5.70 -14.01
N ASN A 68 -1.94 -5.60 -13.44
CA ASN A 68 -0.72 -5.45 -14.22
C ASN A 68 -0.05 -6.81 -14.38
N SER A 69 0.14 -7.26 -15.62
CA SER A 69 0.83 -8.51 -15.91
C SER A 69 1.94 -8.31 -16.94
N TYR A 70 3.10 -8.91 -16.66
CA TYR A 70 4.22 -8.98 -17.60
C TYR A 70 5.03 -10.27 -17.39
N LYS A 71 5.15 -11.06 -18.45
CA LYS A 71 5.80 -12.37 -18.55
C LYS A 71 5.39 -13.34 -17.44
N ARG A 72 4.12 -13.29 -17.03
CA ARG A 72 3.55 -14.08 -15.91
C ARG A 72 2.19 -14.72 -16.25
N PRO A 73 2.08 -15.44 -17.39
CA PRO A 73 0.81 -15.93 -17.93
C PRO A 73 0.04 -16.85 -16.97
N GLN A 74 0.72 -17.63 -16.13
CA GLN A 74 0.08 -18.53 -15.17
C GLN A 74 -0.51 -17.78 -13.98
N LEU A 75 0.16 -16.72 -13.50
CA LEU A 75 -0.34 -15.90 -12.40
C LEU A 75 -1.55 -15.10 -12.86
N LEU A 76 -1.50 -14.53 -14.06
CA LEU A 76 -2.63 -13.82 -14.64
C LEU A 76 -3.86 -14.71 -14.77
N GLN A 77 -3.73 -15.93 -15.32
CA GLN A 77 -4.86 -16.86 -15.43
C GLN A 77 -5.44 -17.24 -14.06
N ARG A 78 -4.59 -17.43 -13.04
CA ARG A 78 -5.05 -17.68 -11.66
C ARG A 78 -5.79 -16.47 -11.09
N ALA A 79 -5.28 -15.26 -11.32
CA ALA A 79 -5.92 -14.01 -10.90
C ALA A 79 -7.29 -13.84 -11.57
N VAL A 80 -7.38 -14.08 -12.88
CA VAL A 80 -8.64 -14.04 -13.62
C VAL A 80 -9.64 -15.05 -13.06
N ALA A 81 -9.23 -16.30 -12.87
CA ALA A 81 -10.11 -17.35 -12.33
C ALA A 81 -10.63 -17.01 -10.93
N HIS A 82 -9.77 -16.49 -10.04
CA HIS A 82 -10.11 -16.14 -8.67
C HIS A 82 -10.98 -14.89 -8.58
N TYR A 83 -10.50 -13.75 -9.11
CA TYR A 83 -11.18 -12.46 -8.94
C TYR A 83 -12.48 -12.35 -9.74
N SER A 84 -12.67 -13.19 -10.75
CA SER A 84 -13.95 -13.33 -11.45
C SER A 84 -15.08 -13.88 -10.56
N GLN A 85 -14.77 -14.45 -9.39
CA GLN A 85 -15.77 -14.93 -8.42
C GLN A 85 -16.14 -13.87 -7.35
N CYS A 86 -15.35 -12.81 -7.18
CA CYS A 86 -15.53 -11.85 -6.08
C CYS A 86 -16.68 -10.88 -6.34
N LYS A 87 -17.84 -11.01 -5.69
CA LYS A 87 -19.08 -10.25 -6.02
C LYS A 87 -18.92 -8.73 -6.17
N SER A 88 -18.08 -8.09 -5.36
CA SER A 88 -17.88 -6.63 -5.36
C SER A 88 -17.04 -6.10 -6.52
N ILE A 89 -16.43 -6.97 -7.34
CA ILE A 89 -15.74 -6.55 -8.57
C ILE A 89 -16.75 -6.43 -9.71
N ASP A 90 -16.80 -5.30 -10.40
CA ASP A 90 -17.62 -5.13 -11.61
C ASP A 90 -16.97 -5.84 -12.82
N ALA A 91 -15.72 -5.48 -13.11
CA ALA A 91 -14.96 -5.97 -14.25
C ALA A 91 -13.47 -6.09 -13.90
N LEU A 92 -12.78 -6.94 -14.66
CA LEU A 92 -11.32 -7.07 -14.61
C LEU A 92 -10.73 -6.36 -15.84
N ARG A 93 -9.75 -5.49 -15.59
CA ARG A 93 -8.99 -4.76 -16.61
C ARG A 93 -7.55 -5.22 -16.53
N VAL A 94 -7.08 -5.88 -17.58
CA VAL A 94 -5.71 -6.37 -17.65
C VAL A 94 -4.90 -5.41 -18.50
N ILE A 95 -3.95 -4.73 -17.87
CA ILE A 95 -2.98 -3.89 -18.57
C ILE A 95 -1.98 -4.84 -19.23
N TRP A 96 -2.12 -5.00 -20.54
CA TRP A 96 -1.39 -5.96 -21.32
C TRP A 96 -0.08 -5.35 -21.83
N CYS A 97 0.98 -5.56 -21.06
CA CYS A 97 2.34 -5.09 -21.36
C CYS A 97 3.21 -6.16 -22.06
N GLU A 98 2.62 -7.24 -22.56
CA GLU A 98 3.35 -8.32 -23.23
C GLU A 98 3.63 -8.02 -24.70
N ASP A 99 4.58 -8.75 -25.28
CA ASP A 99 4.84 -8.71 -26.72
C ASP A 99 3.66 -9.35 -27.47
N GLY A 100 3.08 -8.62 -28.43
CA GLY A 100 1.97 -9.10 -29.26
C GLY A 100 0.58 -8.94 -28.63
N LEU A 101 -0.43 -9.50 -29.31
CA LEU A 101 -1.82 -9.42 -28.85
C LEU A 101 -2.10 -10.42 -27.73
N PRO A 102 -3.02 -10.10 -26.79
CA PRO A 102 -3.51 -11.07 -25.82
C PRO A 102 -4.11 -12.29 -26.54
N PRO A 103 -3.94 -13.51 -25.98
CA PRO A 103 -4.49 -14.71 -26.59
C PRO A 103 -6.02 -14.59 -26.64
N THR A 104 -6.63 -15.01 -27.74
CA THR A 104 -8.09 -15.04 -27.86
C THR A 104 -8.71 -16.06 -26.89
N ARG A 105 -10.00 -15.90 -26.58
CA ARG A 105 -10.74 -16.84 -25.72
C ARG A 105 -10.68 -18.29 -26.19
N ALA A 106 -10.65 -18.52 -27.51
CA ALA A 106 -10.53 -19.85 -28.09
C ALA A 106 -9.12 -20.45 -27.91
N GLN A 107 -8.08 -19.62 -27.94
CA GLN A 107 -6.69 -20.05 -27.78
C GLN A 107 -6.34 -20.33 -26.32
N ALA A 108 -6.83 -19.49 -25.39
CA ALA A 108 -6.52 -19.62 -23.98
C ALA A 108 -7.71 -19.18 -23.10
N PRO A 109 -8.68 -20.08 -22.84
CA PRO A 109 -9.89 -19.72 -22.09
C PRO A 109 -9.61 -19.22 -20.68
N GLY A 110 -8.50 -19.62 -20.05
CA GLY A 110 -8.10 -19.15 -18.71
C GLY A 110 -7.80 -17.65 -18.60
N TYR A 111 -7.65 -16.94 -19.73
CA TYR A 111 -7.51 -15.48 -19.78
C TYR A 111 -8.85 -14.75 -19.69
N TYR A 112 -9.95 -15.49 -19.68
CA TYR A 112 -11.29 -14.93 -19.69
C TYR A 112 -12.16 -15.60 -18.62
N SER A 113 -13.32 -15.00 -18.37
CA SER A 113 -14.36 -15.56 -17.52
C SER A 113 -15.71 -15.50 -18.20
N ASP A 114 -16.59 -16.43 -17.84
CA ASP A 114 -18.01 -16.40 -18.22
C ASP A 114 -18.86 -15.61 -17.20
N SER A 115 -18.36 -15.46 -15.96
CA SER A 115 -19.09 -14.75 -14.90
C SER A 115 -18.89 -13.24 -14.93
N LYS A 116 -17.80 -12.76 -15.52
CA LYS A 116 -17.39 -11.35 -15.49
C LYS A 116 -16.67 -10.93 -16.75
N GLU A 117 -16.82 -9.66 -17.08
CA GLU A 117 -16.02 -9.03 -18.12
C GLU A 117 -14.54 -9.03 -17.72
N VAL A 118 -13.71 -9.54 -18.63
CA VAL A 118 -12.26 -9.43 -18.60
C VAL A 118 -11.85 -8.71 -19.88
N ARG A 119 -11.39 -7.47 -19.75
CA ARG A 119 -10.95 -6.64 -20.88
C ARG A 119 -9.45 -6.44 -20.82
N TYR A 120 -8.81 -6.53 -21.98
CA TYR A 120 -7.38 -6.34 -22.15
C TYR A 120 -7.12 -4.96 -22.74
N ASP A 121 -6.39 -4.14 -22.00
CA ASP A 121 -5.94 -2.82 -22.40
C ASP A 121 -4.51 -2.94 -22.92
N ILE A 122 -4.39 -2.97 -24.24
CA ILE A 122 -3.13 -3.24 -24.95
C ILE A 122 -2.30 -1.97 -24.99
N VAL A 123 -1.07 -2.05 -24.48
CA VAL A 123 -0.11 -0.96 -24.50
C VAL A 123 1.14 -1.41 -25.26
N SER A 124 1.70 -0.52 -26.08
CA SER A 124 2.78 -0.85 -27.02
C SER A 124 4.19 -0.74 -26.43
N ASN A 125 4.32 -0.33 -25.17
CA ASN A 125 5.60 -0.15 -24.50
C ASN A 125 5.60 -0.81 -23.11
N ALA A 126 6.79 -1.04 -22.56
CA ALA A 126 6.96 -1.65 -21.24
C ALA A 126 6.94 -0.62 -20.08
N SER A 127 6.28 0.52 -20.25
CA SER A 127 6.20 1.55 -19.21
C SER A 127 5.40 1.05 -18.00
N LEU A 128 5.90 1.31 -16.79
CA LEU A 128 5.13 1.07 -15.56
C LEU A 128 3.96 2.07 -15.42
N ASN A 129 4.03 3.23 -16.08
CA ASN A 129 2.97 4.25 -16.08
C ASN A 129 1.67 3.74 -16.71
N ASN A 130 1.73 2.75 -17.59
CA ASN A 130 0.58 2.22 -18.34
C ASN A 130 -0.57 1.76 -17.45
N ARG A 131 -0.26 1.36 -16.21
CA ARG A 131 -1.27 0.93 -15.23
C ARG A 131 -2.24 2.01 -14.78
N PHE A 132 -1.88 3.26 -15.01
CA PHE A 132 -2.67 4.43 -14.63
C PHE A 132 -3.30 5.13 -15.84
N TRP A 133 -3.16 4.58 -17.04
CA TRP A 133 -3.76 5.13 -18.24
C TRP A 133 -5.29 5.26 -18.06
N PRO A 134 -5.94 6.33 -18.57
CA PRO A 134 -7.38 6.47 -18.47
C PRO A 134 -8.06 5.34 -19.24
N LEU A 135 -8.69 4.44 -18.50
CA LEU A 135 -9.30 3.23 -19.05
C LEU A 135 -10.67 3.57 -19.61
N GLU A 136 -10.93 3.29 -20.89
CA GLU A 136 -12.26 3.51 -21.49
C GLU A 136 -13.32 2.60 -20.83
N GLY A 137 -14.54 3.11 -20.62
CA GLY A 137 -15.68 2.30 -20.17
C GLY A 137 -15.68 1.91 -18.68
N LEU A 138 -14.99 2.65 -17.81
CA LEU A 138 -15.06 2.40 -16.37
C LEU A 138 -16.42 2.83 -15.79
N ARG A 139 -17.20 1.85 -15.33
CA ARG A 139 -18.55 2.03 -14.76
C ARG A 139 -18.57 2.17 -13.23
N THR A 140 -17.43 1.99 -12.58
CA THR A 140 -17.25 2.09 -11.13
C THR A 140 -16.52 3.38 -10.78
N GLU A 141 -16.74 3.89 -9.56
CA GLU A 141 -15.96 5.02 -9.02
C GLU A 141 -14.58 4.55 -8.52
N ALA A 142 -14.56 3.40 -7.87
CA ALA A 142 -13.39 2.79 -7.27
C ALA A 142 -12.62 1.91 -8.27
N VAL A 143 -11.30 2.10 -8.30
CA VAL A 143 -10.36 1.26 -9.03
C VAL A 143 -9.41 0.62 -8.03
N LEU A 144 -9.38 -0.71 -7.99
CA LEU A 144 -8.35 -1.47 -7.26
C LEU A 144 -7.19 -1.76 -8.21
N SER A 145 -6.04 -1.13 -7.98
CA SER A 145 -4.81 -1.50 -8.68
C SER A 145 -4.13 -2.65 -7.93
N LEU A 146 -3.77 -3.71 -8.66
CA LEU A 146 -3.21 -4.93 -8.10
C LEU A 146 -2.12 -5.51 -9.01
N ASP A 147 -0.96 -5.81 -8.43
CA ASP A 147 0.09 -6.56 -9.13
C ASP A 147 -0.29 -8.05 -9.23
N ASP A 148 0.07 -8.70 -10.32
CA ASP A 148 -0.26 -10.11 -10.62
C ASP A 148 0.37 -11.15 -9.66
N ASP A 149 1.33 -10.75 -8.82
CA ASP A 149 1.92 -11.56 -7.76
C ASP A 149 1.34 -11.28 -6.37
N ILE A 150 0.27 -10.47 -6.27
CA ILE A 150 -0.50 -10.30 -5.03
C ILE A 150 -1.79 -11.12 -5.06
N ILE A 151 -1.94 -11.94 -4.03
CA ILE A 151 -3.14 -12.75 -3.79
C ILE A 151 -3.85 -12.24 -2.55
N ALA A 152 -5.10 -11.81 -2.73
CA ALA A 152 -6.00 -11.44 -1.64
C ALA A 152 -7.34 -12.18 -1.78
N PRO A 153 -7.90 -12.75 -0.70
CA PRO A 153 -9.26 -13.28 -0.71
C PRO A 153 -10.29 -12.19 -1.02
N CYS A 154 -11.42 -12.57 -1.63
CA CYS A 154 -12.48 -11.62 -1.98
C CYS A 154 -12.95 -10.81 -0.76
N GLU A 155 -13.14 -11.48 0.39
CA GLU A 155 -13.62 -10.81 1.61
C GLU A 155 -12.65 -9.73 2.10
N VAL A 156 -11.34 -9.92 1.91
CA VAL A 156 -10.31 -8.94 2.31
C VAL A 156 -10.29 -7.75 1.36
N LEU A 157 -10.60 -7.97 0.07
CA LEU A 157 -10.80 -6.87 -0.88
C LEU A 157 -12.08 -6.11 -0.59
N ASP A 158 -13.15 -6.80 -0.17
CA ASP A 158 -14.40 -6.16 0.27
C ASP A 158 -14.15 -5.28 1.51
N GLU A 159 -13.39 -5.77 2.50
CA GLU A 159 -12.97 -4.96 3.66
C GLU A 159 -12.17 -3.72 3.25
N LEU A 160 -11.23 -3.85 2.31
CA LEU A 160 -10.48 -2.70 1.78
C LEU A 160 -11.42 -1.70 1.08
N PHE A 161 -12.39 -2.20 0.33
CA PHE A 161 -13.39 -1.38 -0.32
C PHE A 161 -14.20 -0.58 0.68
N GLU A 162 -14.66 -1.21 1.76
CA GLU A 162 -15.34 -0.52 2.85
C GLU A 162 -14.47 0.60 3.46
N VAL A 163 -13.18 0.34 3.68
CA VAL A 163 -12.25 1.36 4.18
C VAL A 163 -12.15 2.52 3.19
N TRP A 164 -11.98 2.23 1.91
CA TRP A 164 -11.88 3.25 0.87
C TRP A 164 -13.16 4.08 0.72
N ARG A 165 -14.35 3.47 0.79
CA ARG A 165 -15.64 4.18 0.66
C ARG A 165 -15.89 5.25 1.73
N ARG A 166 -15.23 5.16 2.89
CA ARG A 166 -15.29 6.20 3.93
C ARG A 166 -14.56 7.47 3.51
N ASP A 167 -13.68 7.34 2.52
CA ASP A 167 -12.77 8.38 2.09
C ASP A 167 -12.37 8.21 0.61
N PRO A 168 -13.32 8.27 -0.34
CA PRO A 168 -13.13 7.81 -1.71
C PRO A 168 -12.10 8.65 -2.49
N TRP A 169 -11.90 9.90 -2.07
CA TRP A 169 -10.91 10.79 -2.68
C TRP A 169 -9.48 10.50 -2.25
N ASN A 170 -9.25 9.62 -1.29
CA ASN A 170 -7.93 9.24 -0.80
C ASN A 170 -7.59 7.80 -1.23
N MET A 171 -6.35 7.38 -1.00
CA MET A 171 -5.95 5.99 -1.24
C MET A 171 -6.21 5.12 -0.01
N ALA A 172 -6.55 3.86 -0.24
CA ALA A 172 -6.55 2.82 0.78
C ALA A 172 -5.78 1.61 0.26
N GLY A 173 -4.85 1.03 1.03
CA GLY A 173 -4.10 -0.13 0.55
C GLY A 173 -3.47 -1.01 1.64
N PHE A 174 -2.83 -2.08 1.21
CA PHE A 174 -2.24 -3.10 2.11
C PHE A 174 -0.74 -2.90 2.39
N TYR A 175 -0.04 -2.09 1.58
CA TYR A 175 1.41 -1.98 1.63
C TYR A 175 1.87 -0.57 2.04
N PRO A 176 1.90 -0.26 3.36
CA PRO A 176 2.32 1.05 3.85
C PRO A 176 3.83 1.22 3.71
N ARG A 177 4.28 2.45 3.55
CA ARG A 177 5.69 2.87 3.59
C ARG A 177 5.79 4.22 4.30
N LEU A 178 7.02 4.58 4.65
CA LEU A 178 7.30 5.83 5.33
C LEU A 178 8.34 6.61 4.54
N ASN A 179 8.07 7.90 4.34
CA ASN A 179 9.09 8.86 3.97
C ASN A 179 9.59 9.57 5.23
N VAL A 180 10.91 9.75 5.33
CA VAL A 180 11.55 10.65 6.31
C VAL A 180 12.53 11.57 5.59
N MET A 181 12.89 12.66 6.25
CA MET A 181 13.97 13.54 5.81
C MET A 181 15.22 13.23 6.64
N ASP A 182 16.36 13.00 6.00
CA ASP A 182 17.64 12.82 6.70
C ASP A 182 18.31 14.15 7.08
N ARG A 183 19.49 14.07 7.69
CA ARG A 183 20.26 15.22 8.17
C ARG A 183 20.84 16.05 7.03
N GLU A 184 21.02 15.45 5.87
CA GLU A 184 21.49 16.10 4.64
C GLU A 184 20.32 16.70 3.82
N CYS A 185 19.12 16.77 4.41
CA CYS A 185 17.91 17.28 3.79
C CYS A 185 17.52 16.51 2.52
N ARG A 186 17.76 15.20 2.53
CA ARG A 186 17.32 14.27 1.49
C ARG A 186 16.15 13.43 1.97
N HIS A 187 15.19 13.24 1.08
CA HIS A 187 14.08 12.31 1.29
C HIS A 187 14.59 10.87 1.26
N ARG A 188 14.24 10.09 2.28
CA ARG A 188 14.50 8.65 2.39
C ARG A 188 13.21 7.86 2.35
N TYR A 189 13.24 6.78 1.58
CA TYR A 189 12.16 5.82 1.48
C TYR A 189 12.42 4.65 2.44
N LEU A 190 11.52 4.45 3.40
CA LEU A 190 11.58 3.39 4.39
C LEU A 190 10.51 2.34 4.12
N GLN A 191 10.93 1.07 4.25
CA GLN A 191 10.11 -0.09 3.98
C GLN A 191 10.31 -1.18 5.03
N GLY A 192 9.39 -2.15 5.04
CA GLY A 192 9.41 -3.26 5.97
C GLY A 192 8.60 -2.96 7.23
N PHE A 193 7.79 -3.92 7.65
CA PHE A 193 6.85 -3.73 8.75
C PHE A 193 7.57 -3.47 10.10
N GLY A 194 8.74 -4.10 10.31
CA GLY A 194 9.60 -3.82 11.47
C GLY A 194 10.06 -2.36 11.52
N THR A 195 10.51 -1.80 10.39
CA THR A 195 10.91 -0.39 10.28
C THR A 195 9.72 0.54 10.57
N LEU A 196 8.55 0.27 10.00
CA LEU A 196 7.36 1.09 10.24
C LEU A 196 6.90 1.01 11.71
N THR A 197 6.98 -0.17 12.31
CA THR A 197 6.66 -0.38 13.73
C THR A 197 7.65 0.37 14.63
N TRP A 198 8.93 0.34 14.28
CA TRP A 198 9.99 1.08 14.99
C TRP A 198 9.73 2.58 14.98
N HIS A 199 9.38 3.15 13.81
CA HIS A 199 9.03 4.56 13.69
C HIS A 199 7.63 4.89 14.23
N GLY A 200 6.75 3.90 14.36
CA GLY A 200 5.37 4.08 14.77
C GLY A 200 4.48 4.76 13.71
N SER A 201 4.96 4.95 12.48
CA SER A 201 4.28 5.76 11.47
C SER A 201 4.42 5.23 10.04
N TYR A 202 3.49 5.66 9.18
CA TYR A 202 3.57 5.52 7.73
C TYR A 202 3.06 6.81 7.07
N SER A 203 3.42 7.04 5.81
CA SER A 203 3.04 8.27 5.09
C SER A 203 2.51 8.02 3.68
N LEU A 204 2.64 6.79 3.16
CA LEU A 204 2.14 6.41 1.84
C LEU A 204 1.74 4.93 1.80
N VAL A 205 0.92 4.53 0.83
CA VAL A 205 0.56 3.13 0.54
C VAL A 205 0.80 2.83 -0.94
N LEU A 206 1.37 1.67 -1.25
CA LEU A 206 1.73 1.33 -2.64
C LEU A 206 0.53 0.86 -3.45
N THR A 207 0.44 1.30 -4.70
CA THR A 207 -0.58 0.87 -5.69
C THR A 207 -0.42 -0.57 -6.17
N LYS A 208 0.61 -1.29 -5.68
CA LYS A 208 0.74 -2.74 -5.81
C LYS A 208 -0.51 -3.50 -5.32
N ALA A 209 -1.20 -2.94 -4.32
CA ALA A 209 -2.50 -3.41 -3.87
C ALA A 209 -3.22 -2.28 -3.12
N ALA A 210 -3.82 -1.35 -3.88
CA ALA A 210 -4.51 -0.19 -3.31
C ALA A 210 -5.70 0.26 -4.17
N MET A 211 -6.71 0.80 -3.50
CA MET A 211 -7.86 1.45 -4.10
C MET A 211 -7.61 2.93 -4.33
N LEU A 212 -8.11 3.40 -5.47
CA LEU A 212 -7.99 4.75 -6.02
C LEU A 212 -9.35 5.19 -6.54
N HIS A 213 -9.62 6.50 -6.52
CA HIS A 213 -10.69 7.08 -7.32
C HIS A 213 -10.33 7.06 -8.81
N ARG A 214 -11.28 6.71 -9.70
CA ARG A 214 -11.05 6.64 -11.16
C ARG A 214 -10.49 7.93 -11.77
N ASP A 215 -10.86 9.09 -11.22
CA ASP A 215 -10.37 10.40 -11.66
C ASP A 215 -8.84 10.55 -11.52
N TYR A 216 -8.19 9.79 -10.63
CA TYR A 216 -6.73 9.82 -10.53
C TYR A 216 -6.03 9.17 -11.71
N LEU A 217 -6.69 8.32 -12.50
CA LEU A 217 -6.14 7.82 -13.76
C LEU A 217 -5.98 8.96 -14.77
N GLU A 218 -7.03 9.78 -14.92
CA GLU A 218 -7.01 10.99 -15.76
C GLU A 218 -5.98 12.01 -15.27
N TYR A 219 -5.95 12.26 -13.95
CA TYR A 219 -4.99 13.20 -13.39
C TYR A 219 -3.55 12.69 -13.64
N TYR A 220 -3.25 11.44 -13.29
CA TYR A 220 -1.90 10.89 -13.45
C TYR A 220 -1.40 10.97 -14.90
N SER A 221 -2.22 10.58 -15.87
CA SER A 221 -1.76 10.52 -17.26
C SER A 221 -1.69 11.89 -17.93
N ASN A 222 -2.69 12.74 -17.72
CA ASN A 222 -2.88 13.93 -18.54
C ASN A 222 -2.57 15.26 -17.82
N HIS A 223 -2.49 15.25 -16.48
CA HIS A 223 -2.37 16.49 -15.70
C HIS A 223 -1.21 16.50 -14.70
N MET A 224 -0.61 15.35 -14.40
CA MET A 224 0.67 15.27 -13.69
C MET A 224 1.78 15.88 -14.55
N ALA A 225 2.76 16.54 -13.91
CA ALA A 225 3.95 17.03 -14.60
C ALA A 225 4.66 15.89 -15.36
N GLY A 226 4.84 16.06 -16.68
CA GLY A 226 5.39 15.03 -17.57
C GLY A 226 6.75 14.49 -17.10
N GLY A 227 7.61 15.36 -16.56
CA GLY A 227 8.92 14.99 -16.03
C GLY A 227 8.89 13.95 -14.90
N ILE A 228 7.79 13.84 -14.13
CA ILE A 228 7.62 12.76 -13.15
C ILE A 228 7.47 11.42 -13.86
N ARG A 229 6.58 11.34 -14.87
CA ARG A 229 6.35 10.11 -15.65
C ARG A 229 7.56 9.72 -16.49
N GLU A 230 8.25 10.70 -17.07
CA GLU A 230 9.52 10.48 -17.78
C GLU A 230 10.60 9.91 -16.86
N HIS A 231 10.70 10.39 -15.62
CA HIS A 231 11.62 9.82 -14.64
C HIS A 231 11.25 8.38 -14.29
N VAL A 232 9.95 8.08 -14.08
CA VAL A 232 9.46 6.71 -13.86
C VAL A 232 9.87 5.78 -15.01
N ASP A 233 9.75 6.24 -16.26
CA ASP A 233 10.17 5.46 -17.43
C ASP A 233 11.69 5.26 -17.46
N ALA A 234 12.46 6.31 -17.16
CA ALA A 234 13.92 6.26 -17.17
C ALA A 234 14.50 5.30 -16.12
N VAL A 235 13.90 5.23 -14.93
CA VAL A 235 14.36 4.33 -13.85
C VAL A 235 13.60 3.01 -13.78
N HIS A 236 12.54 2.86 -14.57
CA HIS A 236 11.63 1.71 -14.58
C HIS A 236 11.18 1.31 -13.16
N ASN A 237 10.72 2.29 -12.38
CA ASN A 237 10.31 2.17 -10.98
C ASN A 237 9.51 3.42 -10.55
N CYS A 238 8.98 3.40 -9.32
CA CYS A 238 8.43 4.57 -8.63
C CYS A 238 7.12 5.14 -9.20
N GLU A 239 6.42 4.42 -10.07
CA GLU A 239 5.08 4.80 -10.54
C GLU A 239 4.08 4.81 -9.38
N ASP A 240 4.23 3.86 -8.44
CA ASP A 240 3.42 3.76 -7.23
C ASP A 240 3.65 4.94 -6.27
N LEU A 241 4.90 5.40 -6.16
CA LEU A 241 5.26 6.61 -5.43
C LEU A 241 4.70 7.86 -6.11
N ALA A 242 4.83 7.96 -7.44
CA ALA A 242 4.28 9.08 -8.20
C ALA A 242 2.77 9.21 -8.00
N MET A 243 2.01 8.10 -8.05
CA MET A 243 0.58 8.11 -7.78
C MET A 243 0.27 8.49 -6.32
N SER A 244 1.01 7.93 -5.35
CA SER A 244 0.84 8.29 -3.94
C SER A 244 1.04 9.78 -3.67
N LEU A 245 2.06 10.37 -4.30
CA LEU A 245 2.37 11.80 -4.20
C LEU A 245 1.32 12.66 -4.88
N LEU A 246 0.79 12.21 -6.03
CA LEU A 246 -0.32 12.88 -6.69
C LEU A 246 -1.52 13.00 -5.76
N VAL A 247 -1.98 11.87 -5.20
CA VAL A 247 -3.13 11.87 -4.29
C VAL A 247 -2.84 12.71 -3.04
N ALA A 248 -1.64 12.60 -2.46
CA ALA A 248 -1.26 13.39 -1.30
C ALA A 248 -1.22 14.90 -1.60
N SER A 249 -0.80 15.31 -2.80
CA SER A 249 -0.78 16.72 -3.23
C SER A 249 -2.17 17.34 -3.26
N VAL A 250 -3.18 16.51 -3.55
CA VAL A 250 -4.59 16.88 -3.57
C VAL A 250 -5.19 16.85 -2.17
N GLN A 251 -5.06 15.72 -1.48
CA GLN A 251 -5.83 15.44 -0.27
C GLN A 251 -5.22 16.03 0.99
N ARG A 252 -3.89 16.26 1.01
CA ARG A 252 -3.16 16.84 2.15
C ARG A 252 -3.39 16.14 3.49
N ARG A 253 -3.59 14.83 3.43
CA ARG A 253 -3.85 13.95 4.58
C ARG A 253 -3.39 12.52 4.28
N PRO A 254 -3.12 11.71 5.31
CA PRO A 254 -2.53 10.38 5.12
C PRO A 254 -3.48 9.42 4.42
N PRO A 255 -2.98 8.45 3.65
CA PRO A 255 -3.80 7.38 3.10
C PRO A 255 -4.26 6.39 4.19
N ALA A 256 -5.29 5.61 3.88
CA ALA A 256 -5.72 4.52 4.74
C ALA A 256 -4.85 3.27 4.52
N PHE A 257 -4.51 2.59 5.62
CA PHE A 257 -3.79 1.32 5.60
C PHE A 257 -4.66 0.24 6.24
N LEU A 258 -4.89 -0.87 5.52
CA LEU A 258 -5.53 -2.06 6.06
C LEU A 258 -4.49 -3.16 6.25
N HIS A 259 -4.27 -3.59 7.49
CA HIS A 259 -3.40 -4.73 7.76
C HIS A 259 -4.18 -6.03 7.65
N SER A 260 -3.70 -6.98 6.83
CA SER A 260 -4.27 -8.32 6.74
C SER A 260 -3.19 -9.37 6.46
N GLY A 261 -3.08 -10.35 7.36
CA GLY A 261 -2.17 -11.49 7.18
C GLY A 261 -2.62 -12.49 6.10
N ARG A 262 -3.81 -12.28 5.51
CA ARG A 262 -4.36 -13.11 4.42
C ARG A 262 -3.95 -12.60 3.02
N VAL A 263 -3.31 -11.44 2.94
CA VAL A 263 -2.76 -10.92 1.68
C VAL A 263 -1.35 -11.45 1.50
N VAL A 264 -1.10 -12.14 0.38
CA VAL A 264 0.16 -12.83 0.09
C VAL A 264 0.88 -12.16 -1.07
N ASP A 265 2.16 -11.85 -0.88
CA ASP A 265 3.07 -11.30 -1.91
C ASP A 265 4.00 -12.39 -2.42
N LEU A 266 3.68 -12.98 -3.58
CA LEU A 266 4.48 -14.05 -4.20
C LEU A 266 5.81 -13.56 -4.80
N GLY A 267 5.99 -12.24 -4.92
CA GLY A 267 7.27 -11.62 -5.27
C GLY A 267 8.29 -11.67 -4.12
N LYS A 268 7.87 -12.05 -2.91
CA LYS A 268 8.70 -12.20 -1.71
C LYS A 268 8.63 -13.63 -1.17
N GLY A 269 9.75 -14.21 -0.74
CA GLY A 269 9.79 -15.55 -0.09
C GLY A 269 10.80 -16.53 -0.71
N LEU A 270 10.71 -17.83 -0.37
CA LEU A 270 11.59 -18.89 -0.87
C LEU A 270 11.27 -19.35 -2.31
N LEU A 271 10.02 -19.19 -2.76
CA LEU A 271 9.55 -19.52 -4.12
C LEU A 271 9.46 -18.27 -4.99
N LYS A 272 10.53 -17.45 -5.02
CA LYS A 272 10.50 -16.12 -5.67
C LYS A 272 10.12 -16.21 -7.14
N VAL A 273 9.01 -15.59 -7.49
CA VAL A 273 8.80 -15.13 -8.86
C VAL A 273 9.69 -13.91 -9.06
N LYS A 274 10.49 -13.88 -10.14
CA LYS A 274 11.42 -12.77 -10.42
C LYS A 274 10.66 -11.45 -10.42
N GLY A 275 11.02 -10.53 -9.52
CA GLY A 275 10.37 -9.23 -9.33
C GLY A 275 11.38 -8.10 -9.13
N ILE A 276 10.98 -6.88 -9.47
CA ILE A 276 11.83 -5.67 -9.48
C ILE A 276 12.22 -5.14 -8.09
N SER A 277 11.65 -5.70 -7.01
CA SER A 277 11.68 -5.14 -5.65
C SER A 277 12.70 -5.77 -4.68
N SER A 278 13.57 -6.67 -5.15
CA SER A 278 14.32 -7.60 -4.27
C SER A 278 15.78 -7.20 -3.92
N GLY A 279 16.32 -6.08 -4.41
CA GLY A 279 17.71 -5.67 -4.19
C GLY A 279 17.90 -4.52 -3.18
N LYS A 280 19.05 -4.46 -2.47
CA LYS A 280 19.43 -3.32 -1.59
C LYS A 280 19.36 -1.97 -2.32
N LYS A 281 19.69 -1.95 -3.62
CA LYS A 281 19.57 -0.78 -4.51
C LYS A 281 18.13 -0.30 -4.74
N HIS A 282 17.11 -1.13 -4.50
CA HIS A 282 15.71 -0.76 -4.77
C HIS A 282 15.21 0.35 -3.83
N GLY A 283 15.60 0.31 -2.55
CA GLY A 283 15.28 1.38 -1.59
C GLY A 283 16.00 2.69 -1.90
N ASP A 284 17.24 2.60 -2.40
CA ASP A 284 18.03 3.76 -2.83
C ASP A 284 17.42 4.43 -4.07
N VAL A 285 17.05 3.64 -5.08
CA VAL A 285 16.33 4.13 -6.27
C VAL A 285 15.04 4.83 -5.85
N ARG A 286 14.25 4.24 -4.95
CA ARG A 286 13.02 4.87 -4.46
C ARG A 286 13.28 6.15 -3.66
N SER A 287 14.35 6.20 -2.88
CA SER A 287 14.77 7.44 -2.21
C SER A 287 15.16 8.50 -3.24
N GLU A 288 15.86 8.14 -4.30
CA GLU A 288 16.20 9.06 -5.39
C GLU A 288 14.96 9.59 -6.10
N CYS A 289 14.00 8.72 -6.44
CA CYS A 289 12.71 9.13 -7.00
C CYS A 289 12.01 10.17 -6.12
N LEU A 290 11.98 9.96 -4.79
CA LEU A 290 11.40 10.93 -3.87
C LEU A 290 12.11 12.29 -3.92
N ASN A 291 13.44 12.32 -4.01
CA ASN A 291 14.20 13.57 -4.12
C ASN A 291 13.93 14.28 -5.46
N VAL A 292 13.88 13.55 -6.57
CA VAL A 292 13.54 14.10 -7.89
C VAL A 292 12.10 14.63 -7.89
N PHE A 293 11.14 13.86 -7.40
CA PHE A 293 9.73 14.25 -7.36
C PHE A 293 9.50 15.48 -6.47
N ALA A 294 10.24 15.62 -5.36
CA ALA A 294 10.15 16.80 -4.50
C ALA A 294 10.38 18.11 -5.27
N THR A 295 11.23 18.11 -6.31
CA THR A 295 11.48 19.31 -7.14
C THR A 295 10.22 19.81 -7.86
N PHE A 296 9.30 18.90 -8.23
CA PHE A 296 8.01 19.23 -8.83
C PHE A 296 6.97 19.72 -7.81
N TYR A 297 7.24 19.52 -6.51
CA TYR A 297 6.37 19.94 -5.41
C TYR A 297 6.97 21.10 -4.60
N GLY A 298 7.89 21.87 -5.17
CA GLY A 298 8.50 23.04 -4.50
C GLY A 298 9.58 22.69 -3.47
N GLY A 299 10.22 21.52 -3.63
CA GLY A 299 11.31 21.04 -2.77
C GLY A 299 10.84 20.24 -1.55
N SER A 300 9.53 20.08 -1.34
CA SER A 300 8.97 19.29 -0.25
C SER A 300 7.88 18.35 -0.75
N LEU A 301 7.89 17.10 -0.27
CA LEU A 301 6.87 16.14 -0.64
C LEU A 301 5.52 16.45 0.02
N PRO A 302 4.40 16.29 -0.71
CA PRO A 302 3.05 16.51 -0.19
C PRO A 302 2.55 15.45 0.81
N LEU A 303 3.43 14.57 1.32
CA LEU A 303 3.07 13.44 2.16
C LEU A 303 2.77 13.87 3.60
N VAL A 304 1.78 13.23 4.22
CA VAL A 304 1.46 13.42 5.64
C VAL A 304 1.64 12.09 6.35
N ALA A 305 2.52 12.06 7.34
CA ALA A 305 2.72 10.88 8.17
C ALA A 305 1.57 10.71 9.18
N THR A 306 1.23 9.46 9.49
CA THR A 306 0.23 9.11 10.49
C THR A 306 0.65 7.89 11.29
N ASN A 307 0.04 7.73 12.46
CA ASN A 307 0.34 6.65 13.38
C ASN A 307 -0.08 5.30 12.81
N LEU A 308 0.82 4.32 12.91
CA LEU A 308 0.58 2.95 12.49
C LEU A 308 -0.54 2.29 13.31
N THR A 309 -0.69 2.67 14.59
CA THR A 309 -1.71 2.12 15.51
C THR A 309 -3.14 2.57 15.16
N SER A 310 -3.31 3.79 14.64
CA SER A 310 -4.63 4.28 14.22
C SER A 310 -5.22 3.45 13.07
N ALA A 311 -4.36 2.88 12.21
CA ALA A 311 -4.76 2.00 11.12
C ALA A 311 -5.26 0.62 11.57
N TYR A 312 -4.78 0.11 12.72
CA TYR A 312 -5.25 -1.15 13.30
C TYR A 312 -6.66 -1.03 13.88
N SER A 313 -7.00 0.12 14.45
CA SER A 313 -8.33 0.39 15.04
C SER A 313 -9.45 0.51 14.01
N SER A 314 -9.16 0.94 12.78
CA SER A 314 -10.13 1.00 11.67
C SER A 314 -10.45 -0.36 11.03
N GLY A 315 -9.62 -1.38 11.27
CA GLY A 315 -9.84 -2.75 10.80
C GLY A 315 -10.73 -3.61 11.71
N ALA A 316 -11.13 -3.11 12.88
CA ALA A 316 -12.07 -3.80 13.77
C ALA A 316 -13.53 -3.59 13.30
N ILE A 317 -13.83 -3.95 12.04
CA ILE A 317 -15.22 -4.16 11.63
C ILE A 317 -15.65 -5.47 12.28
N ARG A 318 -16.61 -5.36 13.22
CA ARG A 318 -17.23 -6.47 13.92
C ARG A 318 -17.65 -7.52 12.91
N SER A 319 -17.14 -8.75 13.06
CA SER A 319 -17.68 -9.92 12.40
C SER A 319 -19.17 -10.01 12.72
N ALA A 320 -20.02 -9.73 11.73
CA ALA A 320 -21.45 -9.97 11.83
C ALA A 320 -21.65 -11.48 11.84
N ALA A 321 -21.76 -12.06 13.04
CA ALA A 321 -22.22 -13.43 13.20
C ALA A 321 -23.64 -13.53 12.61
N ALA A 322 -23.80 -14.54 11.76
CA ALA A 322 -24.99 -14.86 11.00
C ALA A 322 -26.28 -14.79 11.82
N ALA A 323 -27.23 -14.00 11.34
CA ALA A 323 -28.64 -14.16 11.67
C ALA A 323 -29.17 -15.36 10.86
N THR A 324 -29.22 -16.52 11.48
CA THR A 324 -30.13 -17.62 11.10
C THR A 324 -30.70 -18.20 12.38
N GLY A 325 -32.03 -18.11 12.49
CA GLY A 325 -32.78 -18.49 13.68
C GLY A 325 -32.80 -19.98 13.98
N GLY A 326 -33.18 -20.30 15.21
CA GLY A 326 -33.42 -21.66 15.67
C GLY A 326 -33.84 -21.68 17.14
N ASN A 327 -35.13 -21.89 17.36
CA ASN A 327 -35.81 -22.06 18.65
C ASN A 327 -35.20 -23.21 19.48
N GLY A 328 -35.07 -23.05 20.80
CA GLY A 328 -34.69 -24.16 21.68
C GLY A 328 -34.46 -23.75 23.14
N THR A 329 -35.37 -24.17 24.01
CA THR A 329 -35.45 -23.89 25.45
C THR A 329 -34.45 -24.68 26.32
N ALA A 330 -34.13 -24.05 27.47
CA ALA A 330 -33.89 -24.62 28.82
C ALA A 330 -32.46 -25.00 29.30
N ALA A 331 -32.14 -24.35 30.44
CA ALA A 331 -31.50 -24.85 31.66
C ALA A 331 -29.98 -25.10 31.75
N GLY A 332 -29.34 -24.29 32.64
CA GLY A 332 -28.57 -24.81 33.78
C GLY A 332 -27.05 -24.96 33.65
N GLY A 333 -26.33 -24.41 34.63
CA GLY A 333 -25.02 -24.94 35.06
C GLY A 333 -23.82 -24.04 34.80
N GLY A 334 -23.32 -23.41 35.87
CA GLY A 334 -22.04 -22.70 35.86
C GLY A 334 -20.83 -23.65 35.80
N GLY A 335 -19.68 -23.09 35.44
CA GLY A 335 -18.39 -23.78 35.49
C GLY A 335 -17.35 -23.07 34.64
N GLY A 336 -16.36 -22.44 35.30
CA GLY A 336 -15.30 -21.68 34.65
C GLY A 336 -14.44 -22.53 33.71
N GLY A 337 -14.27 -22.03 32.49
CA GLY A 337 -13.33 -22.54 31.49
C GLY A 337 -12.25 -21.50 31.21
N ARG A 338 -11.05 -21.72 31.76
CA ARG A 338 -9.82 -21.00 31.41
C ARG A 338 -9.56 -21.15 29.91
N SER A 339 -9.67 -20.07 29.14
CA SER A 339 -9.09 -20.01 27.80
C SER A 339 -7.58 -19.82 27.93
N ALA A 340 -6.84 -20.85 27.53
CA ALA A 340 -5.39 -20.86 27.52
C ALA A 340 -4.87 -19.86 26.46
N PHE A 341 -4.23 -18.82 26.96
CA PHE A 341 -3.51 -17.81 26.20
C PHE A 341 -2.22 -18.44 25.65
N TRP A 342 -2.21 -18.86 24.38
CA TRP A 342 -0.98 -19.31 23.74
C TRP A 342 -0.25 -18.14 23.07
N LEU A 343 0.77 -17.69 23.79
CA LEU A 343 2.07 -17.15 23.36
C LEU A 343 2.10 -16.17 22.17
N ARG A 344 2.17 -14.88 22.54
CA ARG A 344 2.95 -13.86 21.83
C ARG A 344 4.36 -14.37 21.57
N LEU A 345 4.73 -14.55 20.32
CA LEU A 345 6.13 -14.47 19.90
C LEU A 345 6.43 -13.03 19.49
N SER A 346 7.44 -12.49 20.15
CA SER A 346 7.99 -11.14 20.03
C SER A 346 8.47 -10.84 18.59
N PRO A 347 8.35 -9.59 18.08
CA PRO A 347 8.72 -9.22 16.70
C PRO A 347 10.25 -9.19 16.42
N PHE A 348 11.07 -9.82 17.27
CA PHE A 348 12.53 -9.81 17.13
C PHE A 348 13.11 -10.92 16.23
N THR A 349 12.29 -11.79 15.65
CA THR A 349 12.77 -12.91 14.81
C THR A 349 13.14 -12.54 13.37
N ASP A 350 12.71 -11.37 12.87
CA ASP A 350 13.03 -10.94 11.50
C ASP A 350 14.39 -10.20 11.38
N ALA A 351 15.02 -9.83 12.50
CA ALA A 351 16.30 -9.11 12.51
C ALA A 351 17.54 -10.01 12.59
N LEU A 352 17.39 -11.31 12.86
CA LEU A 352 18.53 -12.23 13.07
C LEU A 352 18.99 -12.98 11.81
N HIS A 353 18.19 -13.01 10.73
CA HIS A 353 18.58 -13.70 9.50
C HIS A 353 19.48 -12.88 8.55
N SER A 354 19.66 -11.58 8.79
CA SER A 354 20.53 -10.74 7.96
C SER A 354 21.94 -10.53 8.53
N ALA A 355 22.25 -11.08 9.72
CA ALA A 355 23.52 -10.91 10.41
C ALA A 355 24.43 -12.16 10.45
N VAL A 356 23.98 -13.32 9.95
CA VAL A 356 24.77 -14.57 10.00
C VAL A 356 25.30 -15.01 8.62
N ALA A 357 24.83 -14.43 7.51
CA ALA A 357 25.33 -14.75 6.16
C ALA A 357 26.57 -13.93 5.74
N GLY A 358 27.43 -13.58 6.71
CA GLY A 358 28.62 -12.72 6.51
C GLY A 358 29.94 -13.32 6.97
N HIS A 359 29.96 -14.58 7.43
CA HIS A 359 31.19 -15.34 7.67
C HIS A 359 30.91 -16.83 7.44
N ILE A 360 31.17 -17.28 6.21
CA ILE A 360 32.00 -18.43 5.78
C ILE A 360 32.23 -18.26 4.29
#